data_AF-A0A833FL87-F1
#
_entry.id   AF-A0A833FL87-F1
#
_cell.length_a   1.000
_cell.length_b   1.000
_cell.length_c   1.000
_cell.angle_alpha   90.00
_cell.angle_beta   90.00
_cell.angle_gamma   90.00
#
_symmetry.space_group_name_H-M   'P 1'
#
loop_
_entity.id
_entity.type
_entity.pdbx_description
1 polymer ?
#
loop_
_entity_poly.entity_id
_entity_poly.type
_entity_poly.pdbx_seq_one_letter_code
_entity_poly.pdbx_strand_id
1 'polypeptide(L)'
;PVNPKRIYRLYKEMGLQLRNKVPKRRVKAKLRADRTEATRSNHVWAMDFVHDQLATGRKIRILTVVDTFSRFSPAVDARFS
;
A
#
# COMPACT_ATOMS: atom_id res chain seq x y z
N PRO A 1 -51.40 3.13 5.22
CA PRO A 1 -50.02 3.37 4.72
C PRO A 1 -49.14 3.99 5.81
N VAL A 2 -47.97 3.41 6.10
CA VAL A 2 -47.08 3.91 7.16
C VAL A 2 -46.24 5.08 6.63
N ASN A 3 -46.15 6.18 7.39
CA ASN A 3 -45.38 7.37 6.99
C ASN A 3 -43.86 7.10 7.06
N PRO A 4 -43.14 7.07 5.92
CA PRO A 4 -41.71 6.77 5.90
C PRO A 4 -40.86 7.78 6.71
N LYS A 5 -41.27 9.05 6.78
CA LYS A 5 -40.56 10.09 7.54
C LYS A 5 -40.62 9.83 9.04
N ARG A 6 -41.75 9.32 9.54
CA ARG A 6 -41.93 8.98 10.95
C ARG A 6 -41.05 7.78 11.34
N ILE A 7 -41.00 6.75 10.50
CA ILE A 7 -40.12 5.59 10.72
C ILE A 7 -38.66 6.02 10.74
N TYR A 8 -38.21 6.82 9.77
CA TYR A 8 -36.83 7.30 9.71
C TYR A 8 -36.40 8.08 10.96
N ARG A 9 -37.27 8.98 11.46
CA ARG A 9 -37.02 9.71 12.71
C ARG A 9 -36.90 8.78 13.91
N LEU A 10 -37.80 7.81 14.03
CA LEU A 10 -37.79 6.84 15.13
C LEU A 10 -36.49 6.02 15.12
N TYR A 11 -36.05 5.54 13.95
CA TYR A 11 -34.79 4.82 13.81
C TYR A 11 -33.58 5.69 14.16
N LYS A 12 -33.60 6.98 13.83
CA LYS A 12 -32.54 7.93 14.19
C LYS A 12 -32.52 8.20 15.70
N GLU A 13 -33.68 8.45 16.31
CA GLU A 13 -33.84 8.71 17.75
C GLU A 13 -33.43 7.48 18.57
N MET A 14 -33.71 6.28 18.08
CA MET A 14 -33.32 5.00 18.73
C MET A 14 -31.90 4.53 18.37
N GLY A 15 -31.15 5.27 17.53
CA GLY A 15 -29.80 4.89 17.11
C GLY A 15 -29.73 3.62 16.24
N LEU A 16 -30.85 3.16 15.68
CA LEU A 16 -30.99 1.93 14.87
C LEU A 16 -30.59 2.15 13.40
N GLN A 17 -29.81 3.17 13.11
CA GLN A 17 -29.35 3.43 11.76
C GLN A 17 -28.34 2.36 11.37
N LEU A 18 -28.65 1.57 10.33
CA LEU A 18 -27.69 0.66 9.76
C LEU A 18 -26.52 1.48 9.19
N ARG A 19 -25.34 1.37 9.80
CA ARG A 19 -24.16 2.11 9.33
C ARG A 19 -23.78 1.60 7.94
N ASN A 20 -23.90 2.45 6.92
CA ASN A 20 -23.36 2.14 5.60
C ASN A 20 -21.83 1.98 5.73
N LYS A 21 -21.36 0.83 5.23
CA LYS A 21 -20.00 0.26 5.27
C LYS A 21 -18.90 1.24 5.70
N VAL A 22 -18.15 0.85 6.73
CA VAL A 22 -16.90 1.50 7.15
C VAL A 22 -16.03 1.71 5.90
N PRO A 23 -15.44 2.90 5.70
CA PRO A 23 -14.55 3.12 4.55
C PRO A 23 -13.52 2.00 4.52
N LYS A 24 -13.30 1.40 3.34
CA LYS A 24 -12.21 0.46 3.07
C LYS A 24 -10.91 1.19 3.43
N ARG A 25 -10.51 1.12 4.68
CA ARG A 25 -9.34 1.82 5.21
C ARG A 25 -8.16 1.30 4.39
N ARG A 26 -7.61 2.15 3.51
CA ARG A 26 -6.24 1.98 3.03
C ARG A 26 -5.40 2.09 4.29
N VAL A 27 -5.03 0.95 4.86
CA VAL A 27 -4.05 0.86 5.94
C VAL A 27 -2.81 1.53 5.36
N LYS A 28 -2.60 2.82 5.68
CA LYS A 28 -1.30 3.45 5.50
C LYS A 28 -0.34 2.46 6.14
N ALA A 29 0.62 1.95 5.36
CA ALA A 29 1.62 1.02 5.85
C ALA A 29 2.05 1.53 7.22
N LYS A 30 1.74 0.75 8.27
CA LYS A 30 2.10 1.08 9.64
C LYS A 30 3.56 1.53 9.55
N LEU A 31 3.86 2.77 9.98
CA LEU A 31 5.23 3.27 10.02
C LEU A 31 6.04 2.13 10.63
N ARG A 32 6.92 1.51 9.83
CA ARG A 32 7.72 0.38 10.28
C ARG A 32 8.69 0.98 11.27
N ALA A 33 8.28 1.00 12.54
CA ALA A 33 9.03 1.58 13.65
C ALA A 33 10.43 0.96 13.75
N ASP A 34 10.60 -0.24 13.19
CA ASP A 34 11.82 -1.02 13.19
C ASP A 34 12.76 -0.72 12.01
N ARG A 35 12.55 0.37 11.25
CA ARG A 35 13.52 0.77 10.22
C ARG A 35 14.74 1.41 10.87
N THR A 36 15.80 0.63 11.02
CA THR A 36 17.11 1.12 11.45
C THR A 36 17.82 1.86 10.31
N GLU A 37 18.41 3.01 10.61
CA GLU A 37 19.29 3.70 9.67
C GLU A 37 20.59 2.91 9.45
N ALA A 38 21.16 3.00 8.25
CA ALA A 38 22.40 2.33 7.93
C ALA A 38 23.59 3.10 8.52
N THR A 39 24.43 2.43 9.32
CA THR A 39 25.64 3.01 9.92
C THR A 39 26.91 2.72 9.14
N ARG A 40 26.89 1.73 8.23
CA ARG A 40 28.01 1.35 7.38
C ARG A 40 27.50 0.71 6.07
N SER A 41 28.37 0.63 5.07
CA SER A 41 28.09 -0.09 3.82
C SER A 41 27.72 -1.55 4.09
N ASN A 42 26.80 -2.08 3.29
CA ASN A 42 26.26 -3.44 3.40
C ASN A 42 25.50 -3.73 4.71
N HIS A 43 25.06 -2.71 5.44
CA HIS A 43 24.29 -2.88 6.67
C HIS A 43 22.79 -3.04 6.41
N VAL A 44 22.22 -2.17 5.58
CA VAL A 44 20.77 -2.13 5.31
C VAL A 44 20.56 -1.96 3.82
N TRP A 45 19.76 -2.86 3.23
CA TRP A 45 19.44 -2.85 1.82
C TRP A 45 18.00 -2.44 1.58
N ALA A 46 17.80 -1.59 0.58
CA ALA A 46 16.50 -1.29 0.01
C ALA A 46 16.29 -2.20 -1.20
N MET A 47 15.18 -2.93 -1.19
CA MET A 47 14.75 -3.73 -2.32
C MET A 47 13.41 -3.23 -2.82
N ASP A 48 13.27 -3.06 -4.13
CA ASP A 48 12.02 -2.67 -4.77
C ASP A 48 11.84 -3.37 -6.12
N PHE A 49 10.60 -3.38 -6.60
CA PHE A 49 10.25 -3.86 -7.93
C PHE A 49 9.79 -2.71 -8.80
N VAL A 50 10.53 -2.46 -9.89
CA VAL A 50 10.09 -1.58 -10.96
C VAL A 50 9.30 -2.40 -11.97
N HIS A 51 8.12 -1.93 -12.35
CA HIS A 51 7.30 -2.53 -13.40
C HIS A 51 7.33 -1.64 -14.64
N ASP A 52 7.59 -2.24 -15.80
CA ASP A 52 7.64 -1.53 -17.07
C ASP A 52 7.14 -2.41 -18.23
N GLN A 53 6.95 -1.82 -19.40
CA GLN A 53 6.50 -2.51 -20.61
C GLN A 53 7.36 -2.11 -21.80
N LEU A 54 7.92 -3.10 -22.49
CA LEU A 54 8.68 -2.88 -23.71
C LEU A 54 7.77 -2.37 -24.83
N ALA A 55 8.35 -1.69 -25.83
CA ALA A 55 7.61 -1.23 -27.01
C ALA A 55 6.86 -2.36 -27.75
N THR A 56 7.31 -3.61 -27.60
CA THR A 56 6.66 -4.82 -28.14
C THR A 56 5.45 -5.28 -27.32
N GLY A 57 5.07 -4.56 -26.27
CA GLY A 57 3.97 -4.92 -25.37
C GLY A 57 4.33 -5.93 -24.28
N ARG A 58 5.54 -6.51 -24.31
CA ARG A 58 5.99 -7.46 -23.29
C ARG A 58 6.27 -6.75 -21.96
N LYS A 59 5.66 -7.24 -20.89
CA LYS A 59 5.84 -6.68 -19.54
C LYS A 59 7.14 -7.19 -18.91
N ILE A 60 7.82 -6.30 -18.22
CA ILE A 60 9.03 -6.61 -17.45
C ILE A 60 8.84 -6.17 -16.00
N ARG A 61 9.45 -6.94 -15.10
CA ARG A 61 9.61 -6.59 -13.71
C ARG A 61 11.08 -6.66 -13.36
N ILE A 62 11.58 -5.58 -12.78
CA ILE A 62 12.99 -5.42 -12.44
C ILE A 62 13.09 -5.39 -10.92
N LEU A 63 13.83 -6.32 -10.33
CA LEU A 63 14.23 -6.25 -8.94
C LEU A 63 15.45 -5.35 -8.82
N THR A 64 15.34 -4.28 -8.05
CA THR A 64 16.46 -3.38 -7.73
C THR A 64 16.84 -3.56 -6.27
N VAL A 65 18.11 -3.87 -6.01
CA VAL A 65 18.69 -3.97 -4.66
C VAL A 65 19.73 -2.88 -4.51
N VAL A 66 19.55 -1.99 -3.53
CA VAL A 66 20.43 -0.84 -3.28
C VAL A 66 20.88 -0.82 -1.84
N ASP A 67 22.18 -0.66 -1.61
CA ASP A 67 22.73 -0.38 -0.29
C ASP A 67 22.38 1.05 0.14
N THR A 68 21.69 1.18 1.27
CA THR A 68 21.13 2.47 1.69
C THR A 68 22.18 3.46 2.19
N PHE A 69 23.35 2.98 2.62
CA PHE A 69 24.46 3.81 3.06
C PHE A 69 25.28 4.34 1.88
N SER A 70 25.85 3.44 1.07
CA SER A 70 26.75 3.80 -0.06
C SER A 70 26.01 4.22 -1.32
N ARG A 71 24.70 3.98 -1.41
CA ARG A 71 23.88 4.14 -2.63
C ARG A 71 24.33 3.27 -3.80
N PHE A 72 25.21 2.30 -3.55
CA PHE A 72 25.63 1.33 -4.54
C PHE A 72 24.51 0.30 -4.78
N SER A 73 24.27 -0.05 -6.05
CA SER A 73 23.27 -1.02 -6.45
C SER A 73 23.94 -2.33 -6.87
N PRO A 74 24.14 -3.29 -5.96
CA PRO A 74 24.83 -4.54 -6.30
C PRO A 74 24.04 -5.41 -7.28
N ALA A 75 22.72 -5.30 -7.34
CA ALA A 75 21.89 -6.15 -8.20
C ALA A 75 20.74 -5.37 -8.84
N VAL A 76 20.59 -5.58 -10.15
CA VAL A 76 19.44 -5.17 -10.95
C VAL A 76 19.09 -6.38 -11.83
N ASP A 77 18.06 -7.14 -11.45
CA ASP A 77 17.65 -8.34 -12.18
C ASP A 77 16.31 -8.09 -12.90
N ALA A 78 16.32 -8.17 -14.22
CA ALA A 78 15.13 -8.00 -15.05
C ALA A 78 14.54 -9.36 -15.42
N ARG A 79 13.26 -9.55 -15.11
CA ARG A 79 12.50 -10.74 -15.47
C ARG A 79 11.30 -10.35 -16.31
N PHE A 80 10.98 -11.21 -17.27
CA PHE A 80 9.75 -11.10 -18.04
C PHE A 80 8.61 -11.73 -17.24
N SER A 81 7.46 -11.04 -17.24
CA SER A 81 6.22 -11.54 -16.65
C SER A 81 5.28 -12.11 -17.71
#